data_AF-A0A673H5A7-F1
#
_entry.id   AF-A0A673H5A7-F1
#
_cell.length_a   1.000
_cell.length_b   1.000
_cell.length_c   1.000
_cell.angle_alpha   90.00
_cell.angle_beta   90.00
_cell.angle_gamma   90.00
#
_symmetry.space_group_name_H-M   'P 1'
#
loop_
_entity.id
_entity.type
_entity.pdbx_description
1 polymer ?
#
loop_
_entity_poly.entity_id
_entity_poly.type
_entity_poly.pdbx_seq_one_letter_code
_entity_poly.pdbx_strand_id
1 'polypeptide(L)'
;KRQRVNVLVSAVIWWCFLSDAVPNIALLGSGGGQRAMVGLLGSLVQLDKAGLLDCILYLSGVSGSTWCMASLYKEPDWSTKLETVKNKIIRRLSGPGVRWTDALAKLKNYYYEKDIFSLTDVWAVMLVTSYVKEFLREIIVWEIFLFCFTLQTTTNLVPSSDILNIHAAVMLIILIVMNKNKMKKQDEIDMLYLQGNNICCRTALECIIICNTNLQCILYTMHPHSPPIDECYQVLLKLVDMNLDLLKGTDPSACDQFIRTTLTDLSGGQRPLIRQLEKLNDDKTAGKKAAKQYVMQYTVDVCDYFSLELNICRCMSQWIWGRHYNFLHNMTDDAVPAALLESETRDYIDAGLLLNSPYFSVLREERDIDLIISLDFSDGDPFMTVTQTAETCKKLKIPFPEVNIPSEDVEKPKDFYVFKGQNAPTVIHIPLFNVVNCGDKIYAWRKKYGTSRVPYSAEMIAELMQVSGKNFTINGAKLLEQICVVAVAKYFQAQARQI
;
A
#
# COMPACT_ATOMS: atom_id res chain seq x y z
N LYS A 1 -11.74 24.06 -17.67
CA LYS A 1 -10.38 23.45 -17.79
C LYS A 1 -10.40 22.09 -18.53
N ARG A 2 -11.32 21.84 -19.47
CA ARG A 2 -11.43 20.59 -20.26
C ARG A 2 -11.44 20.92 -21.76
N GLN A 3 -10.26 21.01 -22.38
CA GLN A 3 -10.11 21.35 -23.81
C GLN A 3 -9.45 20.23 -24.64
N ARG A 4 -9.28 19.03 -24.07
CA ARG A 4 -8.62 17.88 -24.74
C ARG A 4 -9.57 16.72 -25.01
N VAL A 5 -10.77 17.02 -25.48
CA VAL A 5 -11.78 16.01 -25.79
C VAL A 5 -11.93 15.93 -27.31
N ASN A 6 -11.77 14.73 -27.89
CA ASN A 6 -11.86 14.47 -29.34
C ASN A 6 -13.18 15.03 -29.92
N VAL A 7 -13.24 15.57 -31.14
CA VAL A 7 -14.34 16.44 -31.63
C VAL A 7 -15.76 15.85 -31.44
N LEU A 8 -15.93 14.54 -31.62
CA LEU A 8 -17.19 13.82 -31.39
C LEU A 8 -17.55 13.67 -29.91
N VAL A 9 -16.54 13.37 -29.09
CA VAL A 9 -16.67 13.31 -27.63
C VAL A 9 -16.95 14.72 -27.10
N SER A 10 -16.35 15.75 -27.71
CA SER A 10 -16.60 17.15 -27.40
C SER A 10 -18.04 17.51 -27.68
N ALA A 11 -18.64 17.07 -28.79
CA ALA A 11 -20.05 17.38 -29.07
C ALA A 11 -21.02 16.73 -28.07
N VAL A 12 -20.83 15.44 -27.74
CA VAL A 12 -21.69 14.73 -26.77
C VAL A 12 -21.47 15.24 -25.35
N ILE A 13 -20.20 15.41 -24.93
CA ILE A 13 -19.86 15.95 -23.62
C ILE A 13 -20.30 17.41 -23.49
N TRP A 14 -20.16 18.23 -24.54
CA TRP A 14 -20.64 19.62 -24.55
C TRP A 14 -22.16 19.70 -24.43
N TRP A 15 -22.89 18.81 -25.10
CA TRP A 15 -24.34 18.70 -24.93
C TRP A 15 -24.71 18.27 -23.50
N CYS A 16 -24.02 17.28 -22.94
CA CYS A 16 -24.24 16.83 -21.55
C CYS A 16 -23.85 17.91 -20.52
N PHE A 17 -22.82 18.73 -20.81
CA PHE A 17 -22.40 19.87 -19.99
C PHE A 17 -23.46 20.98 -19.96
N LEU A 18 -24.12 21.24 -21.08
CA LEU A 18 -25.20 22.23 -21.16
C LEU A 18 -26.46 21.78 -20.41
N SER A 19 -26.55 20.50 -20.03
CA SER A 19 -27.73 19.89 -19.41
C SER A 19 -27.48 19.35 -18.00
N ASP A 20 -26.32 19.67 -17.39
CA ASP A 20 -25.91 19.18 -16.05
C ASP A 20 -25.92 17.64 -15.91
N ALA A 21 -25.76 16.93 -17.02
CA ALA A 21 -25.91 15.47 -17.13
C ALA A 21 -24.57 14.76 -17.44
N VAL A 22 -23.46 15.26 -16.89
CA VAL A 22 -22.14 14.64 -17.07
C VAL A 22 -22.07 13.35 -16.24
N PRO A 23 -21.75 12.18 -16.84
CA PRO A 23 -21.65 10.94 -16.08
C PRO A 23 -20.46 10.96 -15.12
N ASN A 24 -20.67 10.43 -13.92
CA ASN A 24 -19.66 10.18 -12.91
C ASN A 24 -18.96 8.86 -13.25
N ILE A 25 -17.71 8.95 -13.71
CA ILE A 25 -16.92 7.80 -14.14
C ILE A 25 -15.82 7.53 -13.11
N ALA A 26 -15.75 6.29 -12.62
CA ALA A 26 -14.71 5.82 -11.74
C ALA A 26 -13.76 4.84 -12.45
N LEU A 27 -12.44 5.03 -12.28
CA LEU A 27 -11.39 4.12 -12.73
C LEU A 27 -10.78 3.42 -11.50
N LEU A 28 -10.78 2.09 -11.52
CA LEU A 28 -10.36 1.26 -10.39
C LEU A 28 -9.12 0.44 -10.78
N GLY A 29 -8.06 0.55 -9.98
CA GLY A 29 -6.87 -0.29 -10.06
C GLY A 29 -6.86 -1.34 -8.95
N SER A 30 -6.95 -2.61 -9.32
CA SER A 30 -6.75 -3.75 -8.41
C SER A 30 -5.31 -3.84 -7.87
N GLY A 31 -5.07 -4.75 -6.92
CA GLY A 31 -3.76 -4.99 -6.36
C GLY A 31 -2.88 -5.96 -7.15
N GLY A 32 -1.59 -5.99 -6.83
CA GLY A 32 -0.62 -6.85 -7.53
C GLY A 32 0.83 -6.36 -7.50
N GLY A 33 1.23 -5.58 -6.48
CA GLY A 33 2.59 -5.06 -6.36
C GLY A 33 3.06 -4.25 -7.57
N GLN A 34 4.32 -4.46 -7.98
CA GLN A 34 4.92 -3.69 -9.07
C GLN A 34 4.19 -3.91 -10.40
N ARG A 35 3.55 -5.09 -10.61
CA ARG A 35 2.69 -5.35 -11.78
C ARG A 35 1.53 -4.37 -11.84
N ALA A 36 0.80 -4.21 -10.75
CA ALA A 36 -0.33 -3.29 -10.67
C ALA A 36 0.12 -1.83 -10.82
N MET A 37 1.24 -1.46 -10.19
CA MET A 37 1.82 -0.12 -10.32
C MET A 37 2.13 0.25 -11.77
N VAL A 38 2.84 -0.63 -12.48
CA VAL A 38 3.28 -0.40 -13.86
C VAL A 38 2.11 -0.54 -14.84
N GLY A 39 1.22 -1.51 -14.61
CA GLY A 39 -0.02 -1.69 -15.39
C GLY A 39 -0.92 -0.46 -15.31
N LEU A 40 -1.20 0.04 -14.11
CA LEU A 40 -2.01 1.26 -13.95
C LEU A 40 -1.36 2.46 -14.64
N LEU A 41 -0.05 2.64 -14.52
CA LEU A 41 0.66 3.72 -15.21
C LEU A 41 0.53 3.61 -16.73
N GLY A 42 0.70 2.42 -17.30
CA GLY A 42 0.53 2.18 -18.75
C GLY A 42 -0.91 2.45 -19.22
N SER A 43 -1.89 2.04 -18.42
CA SER A 43 -3.31 2.29 -18.66
C SER A 43 -3.65 3.78 -18.69
N LEU A 44 -3.22 4.53 -17.68
CA LEU A 44 -3.45 5.98 -17.57
C LEU A 44 -2.80 6.75 -18.73
N VAL A 45 -1.57 6.37 -19.11
CA VAL A 45 -0.87 6.99 -20.26
C VAL A 45 -1.64 6.76 -21.56
N GLN A 46 -2.22 5.57 -21.76
CA GLN A 46 -2.99 5.33 -22.97
C GLN A 46 -4.35 6.03 -22.95
N LEU A 47 -5.01 6.13 -21.79
CA LEU A 47 -6.23 6.92 -21.61
C LEU A 47 -6.02 8.40 -21.92
N ASP A 48 -4.90 8.98 -21.49
CA ASP A 48 -4.52 10.37 -21.82
C ASP A 48 -4.32 10.55 -23.34
N LYS A 49 -3.57 9.64 -23.97
CA LYS A 49 -3.39 9.64 -25.44
C LYS A 49 -4.71 9.51 -26.21
N ALA A 50 -5.68 8.79 -25.65
CA ALA A 50 -7.02 8.66 -26.23
C ALA A 50 -7.93 9.88 -25.97
N GLY A 51 -7.50 10.84 -25.13
CA GLY A 51 -8.33 11.97 -24.71
C GLY A 51 -9.49 11.57 -23.78
N LEU A 52 -9.36 10.43 -23.09
CA LEU A 52 -10.39 9.86 -22.22
C LEU A 52 -10.05 9.99 -20.72
N LEU A 53 -8.81 10.34 -20.38
CA LEU A 53 -8.42 10.52 -18.98
C LEU A 53 -9.20 11.64 -18.29
N ASP A 54 -9.47 12.74 -19.00
CA ASP A 54 -10.24 13.89 -18.49
C ASP A 54 -11.72 13.58 -18.21
N CYS A 55 -12.22 12.41 -18.65
CA CYS A 55 -13.55 11.93 -18.36
C CYS A 55 -13.64 11.24 -16.98
N ILE A 56 -12.51 10.84 -16.39
CA ILE A 56 -12.47 10.13 -15.11
C ILE A 56 -12.66 11.11 -13.97
N LEU A 57 -13.68 10.90 -13.14
CA LEU A 57 -13.95 11.69 -11.94
C LEU A 57 -13.23 11.11 -10.71
N TYR A 58 -13.28 9.79 -10.56
CA TYR A 58 -12.65 9.09 -9.44
C TYR A 58 -11.58 8.14 -9.93
N LEU A 59 -10.39 8.21 -9.35
CA LEU A 59 -9.34 7.21 -9.48
C LEU A 59 -9.16 6.53 -8.13
N SER A 60 -9.48 5.24 -8.06
CA SER A 60 -9.33 4.44 -6.85
C SER A 60 -8.36 3.29 -7.10
N GLY A 61 -7.60 2.92 -6.07
CA GLY A 61 -6.62 1.86 -6.16
C GLY A 61 -6.48 1.11 -4.84
N VAL A 62 -6.19 -0.18 -4.94
CA VAL A 62 -5.79 -1.00 -3.79
C VAL A 62 -4.39 -1.55 -4.03
N SER A 63 -3.69 -1.83 -2.94
CA SER A 63 -2.39 -2.46 -2.96
C SER A 63 -1.38 -1.74 -3.90
N GLY A 64 -0.63 -2.47 -4.73
CA GLY A 64 0.32 -1.90 -5.70
C GLY A 64 -0.20 -0.80 -6.66
N SER A 65 -1.50 -0.70 -6.93
CA SER A 65 -2.07 0.44 -7.68
C SER A 65 -1.92 1.76 -6.92
N THR A 66 -1.98 1.71 -5.59
CA THR A 66 -1.74 2.89 -4.73
C THR A 66 -0.32 3.43 -4.88
N TRP A 67 0.65 2.61 -5.25
CA TRP A 67 2.03 3.06 -5.47
C TRP A 67 2.17 3.92 -6.72
N CYS A 68 1.42 3.57 -7.77
CA CYS A 68 1.32 4.38 -8.98
C CYS A 68 0.65 5.70 -8.67
N MET A 69 -0.51 5.64 -8.02
CA MET A 69 -1.29 6.81 -7.59
C MET A 69 -0.45 7.76 -6.72
N ALA A 70 0.19 7.24 -5.66
CA ALA A 70 1.09 8.01 -4.81
C ALA A 70 2.24 8.65 -5.60
N SER A 71 2.80 7.96 -6.60
CA SER A 71 3.86 8.52 -7.44
C SER A 71 3.37 9.62 -8.38
N LEU A 72 2.13 9.53 -8.87
CA LEU A 72 1.53 10.52 -9.76
C LEU A 72 1.14 11.79 -8.98
N TYR A 73 0.42 11.64 -7.88
CA TYR A 73 -0.18 12.77 -7.15
C TYR A 73 0.83 13.62 -6.37
N LYS A 74 2.10 13.20 -6.31
CA LYS A 74 3.21 14.07 -5.91
C LYS A 74 3.31 15.34 -6.75
N GLU A 75 2.92 15.24 -8.01
CA GLU A 75 2.90 16.35 -8.94
C GLU A 75 1.44 16.82 -9.04
N PRO A 76 1.06 17.99 -8.48
CA PRO A 76 -0.33 18.43 -8.43
C PRO A 76 -1.02 18.55 -9.80
N ASP A 77 -0.23 18.73 -10.86
CA ASP A 77 -0.68 18.84 -12.25
C ASP A 77 -0.34 17.61 -13.10
N TRP A 78 -0.13 16.45 -12.46
CA TRP A 78 0.32 15.21 -13.10
C TRP A 78 -0.52 14.82 -14.31
N SER A 79 -1.85 14.97 -14.25
CA SER A 79 -2.74 14.55 -15.34
C SER A 79 -2.53 15.38 -16.60
N THR A 80 -2.17 16.66 -16.46
CA THR A 80 -1.88 17.55 -17.60
C THR A 80 -0.47 17.39 -18.16
N LYS A 81 0.46 16.87 -17.32
CA LYS A 81 1.87 16.64 -17.62
C LYS A 81 2.26 15.15 -17.56
N LEU A 82 1.30 14.26 -17.85
CA LEU A 82 1.43 12.83 -17.56
C LEU A 82 2.66 12.23 -18.22
N GLU A 83 2.99 12.61 -19.45
CA GLU A 83 4.18 12.13 -20.15
C GLU A 83 5.49 12.47 -19.40
N THR A 84 5.60 13.68 -18.86
CA THR A 84 6.76 14.10 -18.05
C THR A 84 6.81 13.34 -16.72
N VAL A 85 5.69 13.24 -16.01
CA VAL A 85 5.61 12.53 -14.72
C VAL A 85 5.91 11.05 -14.89
N LYS A 86 5.35 10.42 -15.93
CA LYS A 86 5.65 9.04 -16.35
C LYS A 86 7.15 8.85 -16.56
N ASN A 87 7.81 9.74 -17.29
CA ASN A 87 9.25 9.63 -17.54
C ASN A 87 10.07 9.77 -16.24
N LYS A 88 9.67 10.64 -15.30
CA LYS A 88 10.28 10.70 -13.97
C LYS A 88 10.12 9.38 -13.21
N ILE A 89 8.91 8.81 -13.19
CA ILE A 89 8.60 7.54 -12.53
C ILE A 89 9.43 6.40 -13.14
N ILE A 90 9.45 6.26 -14.47
CA ILE A 90 10.22 5.21 -15.15
C ILE A 90 11.72 5.39 -14.86
N ARG A 91 12.26 6.60 -14.96
CA ARG A 91 13.67 6.86 -14.66
C ARG A 91 14.04 6.44 -13.23
N ARG A 92 13.16 6.73 -12.25
CA ARG A 92 13.32 6.29 -10.86
C ARG A 92 13.28 4.76 -10.75
N LEU A 93 12.26 4.12 -11.32
CA LEU A 93 12.09 2.65 -11.27
C LEU A 93 13.23 1.90 -11.98
N SER A 94 13.83 2.49 -13.01
CA SER A 94 14.99 1.93 -13.72
C SER A 94 16.33 2.30 -13.06
N GLY A 95 16.34 3.22 -12.10
CA GLY A 95 17.54 3.69 -11.41
C GLY A 95 18.05 2.74 -10.31
N PRO A 96 19.11 3.12 -9.58
CA PRO A 96 19.56 2.38 -8.41
C PRO A 96 18.48 2.38 -7.32
N GLY A 97 18.40 1.30 -6.56
CA GLY A 97 17.52 1.24 -5.38
C GLY A 97 18.00 2.15 -4.25
N VAL A 98 17.16 2.32 -3.24
CA VAL A 98 17.54 2.99 -1.99
C VAL A 98 18.69 2.21 -1.34
N ARG A 99 19.71 2.92 -0.85
CA ARG A 99 20.83 2.28 -0.15
C ARG A 99 20.33 1.63 1.13
N TRP A 100 20.79 0.41 1.39
CA TRP A 100 20.40 -0.33 2.59
C TRP A 100 20.70 0.43 3.90
N THR A 101 21.82 1.17 3.96
CA THR A 101 22.15 2.03 5.10
C THR A 101 21.11 3.10 5.37
N ASP A 102 20.55 3.68 4.31
CA ASP A 102 19.57 4.76 4.40
C ASP A 102 18.20 4.18 4.79
N ALA A 103 17.87 2.99 4.29
CA ALA A 103 16.68 2.24 4.69
C ALA A 103 16.75 1.85 6.18
N LEU A 104 17.87 1.29 6.63
CA LEU A 104 18.06 0.95 8.04
C LEU A 104 17.97 2.19 8.95
N ALA A 105 18.57 3.31 8.54
CA ALA A 105 18.46 4.56 9.28
C ALA A 105 17.00 5.05 9.39
N LYS A 106 16.23 4.98 8.28
CA LYS A 106 14.81 5.35 8.28
C LYS A 106 13.97 4.41 9.16
N LEU A 107 14.26 3.11 9.17
CA LEU A 107 13.57 2.13 10.01
C LEU A 107 13.85 2.38 11.50
N LYS A 108 15.11 2.68 11.85
CA LYS A 108 15.47 3.10 13.21
C LYS A 108 14.73 4.36 13.63
N ASN A 109 14.63 5.36 12.75
CA ASN A 109 13.85 6.56 13.05
C ASN A 109 12.38 6.22 13.33
N TYR A 110 11.73 5.35 12.54
CA TYR A 110 10.37 4.90 12.86
C TYR A 110 10.29 4.21 14.21
N TYR A 111 11.25 3.37 14.55
CA TYR A 111 11.28 2.68 15.83
C TYR A 111 11.40 3.64 17.03
N TYR A 112 12.23 4.68 16.92
CA TYR A 112 12.44 5.63 18.02
C TYR A 112 11.39 6.75 18.08
N GLU A 113 10.87 7.19 16.93
CA GLU A 113 9.96 8.34 16.84
C GLU A 113 8.49 7.95 16.99
N LYS A 114 8.09 6.74 16.58
CA LYS A 114 6.68 6.32 16.65
C LYS A 114 6.34 5.73 18.01
N ASP A 115 5.23 6.20 18.55
CA ASP A 115 4.57 5.61 19.73
C ASP A 115 4.16 4.14 19.50
N ILE A 116 3.82 3.78 18.26
CA ILE A 116 3.42 2.42 17.87
C ILE A 116 4.25 1.98 16.67
N PHE A 117 5.07 0.95 16.87
CA PHE A 117 5.83 0.26 15.83
C PHE A 117 5.12 -1.04 15.43
N SER A 118 5.11 -1.35 14.14
CA SER A 118 4.38 -2.48 13.55
C SER A 118 5.16 -3.12 12.39
N LEU A 119 4.71 -4.28 11.91
CA LEU A 119 5.31 -4.92 10.72
C LEU A 119 5.16 -4.08 9.45
N THR A 120 4.16 -3.21 9.39
CA THR A 120 4.01 -2.24 8.30
C THR A 120 5.23 -1.32 8.21
N ASP A 121 5.78 -0.88 9.34
CA ASP A 121 6.95 0.01 9.37
C ASP A 121 8.17 -0.64 8.72
N VAL A 122 8.41 -1.91 9.07
CA VAL A 122 9.47 -2.72 8.48
C VAL A 122 9.23 -2.89 6.98
N TRP A 123 8.01 -3.26 6.59
CA TRP A 123 7.67 -3.52 5.20
C TRP A 123 7.77 -2.26 4.32
N ALA A 124 7.23 -1.15 4.80
CA ALA A 124 7.28 0.15 4.15
C ALA A 124 8.72 0.56 3.85
N VAL A 125 9.60 0.46 4.84
CA VAL A 125 10.99 0.90 4.68
C VAL A 125 11.83 -0.09 3.88
N MET A 126 11.66 -1.40 4.12
CA MET A 126 12.57 -2.41 3.55
C MET A 126 12.13 -2.91 2.17
N LEU A 127 10.82 -3.03 1.93
CA LEU A 127 10.31 -3.69 0.73
C LEU A 127 9.70 -2.71 -0.26
N VAL A 128 8.86 -1.78 0.19
CA VAL A 128 8.29 -0.76 -0.73
C VAL A 128 9.40 0.08 -1.36
N THR A 129 10.41 0.50 -0.59
CA THR A 129 11.55 1.27 -1.13
C THR A 129 12.39 0.46 -2.13
N SER A 130 12.45 -0.87 -2.00
CA SER A 130 13.16 -1.72 -2.96
C SER A 130 12.47 -1.76 -4.33
N TYR A 131 11.14 -1.60 -4.36
CA TYR A 131 10.32 -1.64 -5.57
C TYR A 131 10.08 -0.26 -6.18
N VAL A 132 9.69 0.71 -5.35
CA VAL A 132 9.39 2.09 -5.75
C VAL A 132 10.67 2.91 -5.93
N LYS A 133 11.78 2.48 -5.31
CA LYS A 133 13.12 3.11 -5.35
C LYS A 133 13.17 4.54 -4.81
N GLU A 134 12.34 4.85 -3.82
CA GLU A 134 12.29 6.18 -3.19
C GLU A 134 11.63 6.13 -1.81
N PHE A 135 12.02 7.04 -0.92
CA PHE A 135 11.28 7.36 0.30
C PHE A 135 10.21 8.42 -0.01
N LEU A 136 8.93 8.03 -0.09
CA LEU A 136 7.87 9.02 -0.27
C LEU A 136 7.62 9.78 1.02
N ARG A 137 8.11 11.03 1.08
CA ARG A 137 7.97 11.94 2.22
C ARG A 137 6.80 12.92 2.10
N GLU A 138 6.30 13.17 0.90
CA GLU A 138 5.20 14.12 0.68
C GLU A 138 3.87 13.51 1.11
N ILE A 139 3.15 14.25 1.95
CA ILE A 139 1.82 13.91 2.41
C ILE A 139 0.85 14.36 1.32
N ILE A 140 0.15 13.40 0.75
CA ILE A 140 -0.99 13.66 -0.13
C ILE A 140 -2.19 13.15 0.65
N VAL A 141 -3.13 14.05 0.92
CA VAL A 141 -4.41 13.74 1.53
C VAL A 141 -5.15 12.81 0.58
N TRP A 142 -5.12 11.52 0.87
CA TRP A 142 -5.94 10.52 0.20
C TRP A 142 -7.18 10.27 1.05
N GLU A 143 -8.33 10.11 0.40
CA GLU A 143 -9.34 9.24 0.98
C GLU A 143 -8.80 7.82 0.93
N ILE A 144 -8.08 7.43 1.98
CA ILE A 144 -7.81 6.02 2.22
C ILE A 144 -9.12 5.42 2.65
N PHE A 145 -9.74 4.67 1.72
CA PHE A 145 -10.90 3.86 2.04
C PHE A 145 -10.44 2.69 2.89
N LEU A 146 -10.60 2.87 4.20
CA LEU A 146 -10.43 1.82 5.16
C LEU A 146 -11.64 0.89 5.11
N PHE A 147 -11.47 -0.31 4.58
CA PHE A 147 -12.42 -1.39 4.81
C PHE A 147 -12.20 -1.96 6.21
N CYS A 148 -12.94 -1.47 7.19
CA CYS A 148 -13.08 -2.17 8.46
C CYS A 148 -13.99 -3.38 8.26
N PHE A 149 -13.43 -4.54 7.94
CA PHE A 149 -14.09 -5.80 8.28
C PHE A 149 -13.49 -6.29 9.60
N THR A 150 -14.29 -6.27 10.66
CA THR A 150 -13.99 -7.03 11.86
C THR A 150 -14.01 -8.51 11.48
N LEU A 151 -12.83 -9.14 11.40
CA LEU A 151 -12.69 -10.59 11.45
C LEU A 151 -13.08 -11.07 12.84
N GLN A 152 -14.37 -11.04 13.15
CA GLN A 152 -14.89 -11.74 14.30
C GLN A 152 -15.28 -13.13 13.82
N THR A 153 -14.59 -14.13 14.34
CA THR A 153 -14.83 -15.56 14.12
C THR A 153 -16.19 -15.98 14.69
N THR A 154 -17.30 -15.38 14.27
CA THR A 154 -18.68 -15.78 14.59
C THR A 154 -19.66 -15.09 13.62
N THR A 155 -20.04 -15.83 12.57
CA THR A 155 -21.37 -15.96 11.95
C THR A 155 -22.33 -14.78 11.65
N ASN A 156 -22.10 -13.51 12.00
CA ASN A 156 -23.08 -12.45 11.70
C ASN A 156 -22.44 -11.19 11.09
N LEU A 157 -22.65 -10.97 9.80
CA LEU A 157 -22.31 -9.74 9.09
C LEU A 157 -23.26 -8.60 9.55
N VAL A 158 -22.70 -7.42 9.83
CA VAL A 158 -23.42 -6.22 10.30
C VAL A 158 -24.37 -5.68 9.21
N PRO A 159 -25.56 -5.12 9.53
CA PRO A 159 -26.52 -4.61 8.55
C PRO A 159 -26.00 -3.42 7.71
N SER A 160 -26.58 -3.26 6.51
CA SER A 160 -26.12 -2.37 5.43
C SER A 160 -26.13 -0.87 5.75
N SER A 161 -26.97 -0.39 6.67
CA SER A 161 -27.02 1.02 7.10
C SER A 161 -25.82 1.40 7.96
N ASP A 162 -25.36 0.47 8.79
CA ASP A 162 -24.34 0.74 9.80
C ASP A 162 -22.95 0.71 9.16
N ILE A 163 -22.74 -0.18 8.19
CA ILE A 163 -21.52 -0.22 7.37
C ILE A 163 -21.32 1.11 6.63
N LEU A 164 -22.35 1.68 6.00
CA LEU A 164 -22.22 2.93 5.23
C LEU A 164 -21.94 4.15 6.14
N ASN A 165 -22.57 4.22 7.32
CA ASN A 165 -22.36 5.30 8.29
C ASN A 165 -20.95 5.27 8.92
N ILE A 166 -20.40 4.09 9.21
CA ILE A 166 -19.00 3.93 9.66
C ILE A 166 -18.02 4.44 8.59
N HIS A 167 -18.35 4.25 7.30
CA HIS A 167 -17.51 4.71 6.19
C HIS A 167 -17.52 6.24 6.00
N ALA A 168 -18.56 6.93 6.45
CA ALA A 168 -18.58 8.39 6.58
C ALA A 168 -17.66 8.88 7.72
N ALA A 169 -17.52 8.11 8.80
CA ALA A 169 -16.53 8.40 9.86
C ALA A 169 -15.09 8.14 9.42
N VAL A 170 -14.86 7.17 8.52
CA VAL A 170 -13.53 6.85 7.94
C VAL A 170 -12.97 7.96 7.04
N MET A 171 -13.81 8.82 6.46
CA MET A 171 -13.37 10.05 5.76
C MET A 171 -12.54 10.98 6.65
N LEU A 172 -12.64 10.81 7.97
CA LEU A 172 -11.97 11.62 8.97
C LEU A 172 -10.59 11.09 9.40
N ILE A 173 -9.97 10.15 8.67
CA ILE A 173 -8.60 9.70 8.99
C ILE A 173 -7.57 10.83 8.80
N ILE A 174 -7.88 11.87 8.01
CA ILE A 174 -6.92 12.95 7.73
C ILE A 174 -7.34 14.31 8.32
N LEU A 175 -8.61 14.56 8.66
CA LEU A 175 -9.04 15.94 8.91
C LEU A 175 -9.31 16.37 10.36
N ILE A 176 -9.53 15.48 11.35
CA ILE A 176 -9.77 15.94 12.73
C ILE A 176 -9.21 14.96 13.77
N VAL A 177 -7.94 15.11 14.16
CA VAL A 177 -7.49 14.75 15.52
C VAL A 177 -7.68 15.98 16.40
N MET A 178 -8.94 16.28 16.73
CA MET A 178 -9.30 17.19 17.81
C MET A 178 -10.57 16.67 18.50
N ASN A 179 -10.45 15.54 19.21
CA ASN A 179 -11.38 15.26 20.29
C ASN A 179 -10.80 15.79 21.61
N LYS A 180 -11.60 16.58 22.31
CA LYS A 180 -11.18 17.65 23.23
C LYS A 180 -10.66 17.21 24.59
N ASN A 181 -10.59 15.93 24.91
CA ASN A 181 -10.28 15.49 26.27
C ASN A 181 -9.25 14.37 26.27
N LYS A 182 -7.97 14.77 26.38
CA LYS A 182 -6.74 13.94 26.47
C LYS A 182 -6.44 13.11 25.21
N MET A 183 -5.62 13.63 24.31
CA MET A 183 -4.97 12.78 23.31
C MET A 183 -3.52 13.22 23.09
N LYS A 184 -2.61 12.24 23.11
CA LYS A 184 -1.26 12.43 22.58
C LYS A 184 -1.38 12.84 21.10
N LYS A 185 -0.59 13.82 20.69
CA LYS A 185 -0.51 14.22 19.29
C LYS A 185 0.05 13.02 18.49
N GLN A 186 -0.72 12.51 17.54
CA GLN A 186 -0.22 11.55 16.57
C GLN A 186 0.30 12.35 15.37
N ASP A 187 1.56 12.13 15.01
CA ASP A 187 2.15 12.78 13.84
C ASP A 187 1.51 12.26 12.55
N GLU A 188 1.47 13.13 11.53
CA GLU A 188 0.92 12.81 10.22
C GLU A 188 1.61 11.55 9.64
N ILE A 189 0.80 10.61 9.14
CA ILE A 189 1.31 9.33 8.63
C ILE A 189 1.99 9.58 7.29
N ASP A 190 3.28 9.24 7.19
CA ASP A 190 4.02 9.43 5.95
C ASP A 190 3.55 8.46 4.84
N MET A 191 3.73 8.90 3.59
CA MET A 191 3.20 8.17 2.44
C MET A 191 3.84 6.80 2.26
N LEU A 192 5.11 6.66 2.62
CA LEU A 192 5.80 5.38 2.57
C LEU A 192 5.11 4.35 3.46
N TYR A 193 4.72 4.74 4.67
CA TYR A 193 3.96 3.88 5.56
C TYR A 193 2.58 3.51 4.99
N LEU A 194 1.86 4.49 4.41
CA LEU A 194 0.56 4.24 3.77
C LEU A 194 0.67 3.28 2.58
N GLN A 195 1.76 3.34 1.81
CA GLN A 195 2.06 2.38 0.76
C GLN A 195 2.42 0.99 1.32
N GLY A 196 3.04 0.94 2.51
CA GLY A 196 3.32 -0.29 3.23
C GLY A 196 2.06 -0.99 3.74
N ASN A 197 1.06 -0.21 4.18
CA ASN A 197 -0.26 -0.75 4.56
C ASN A 197 -1.03 -1.34 3.38
N ASN A 198 -0.69 -0.91 2.16
CA ASN A 198 -1.28 -1.38 0.91
C ASN A 198 -0.40 -2.46 0.24
N ILE A 199 0.12 -3.43 0.99
CA ILE A 199 0.54 -4.74 0.46
C ILE A 199 0.34 -5.82 1.52
N CYS A 200 -0.42 -6.86 1.19
CA CYS A 200 -0.19 -8.21 1.74
C CYS A 200 -0.56 -9.28 0.71
N CYS A 201 0.27 -10.31 0.70
CA CYS A 201 0.19 -11.51 -0.11
C CYS A 201 -1.04 -12.35 0.30
N ARG A 202 -1.53 -13.24 -0.57
CA ARG A 202 -2.88 -13.82 -0.56
C ARG A 202 -3.28 -14.57 0.72
N THR A 203 -2.37 -14.79 1.66
CA THR A 203 -2.64 -15.42 2.95
C THR A 203 -1.74 -14.87 4.05
N ALA A 204 -2.18 -14.94 5.31
CA ALA A 204 -1.32 -14.78 6.47
C ALA A 204 -0.09 -15.71 6.38
N LEU A 205 -0.22 -16.90 5.77
CA LEU A 205 0.88 -17.83 5.53
C LEU A 205 1.87 -17.32 4.48
N GLU A 206 1.45 -16.64 3.41
CA GLU A 206 2.35 -15.99 2.45
C GLU A 206 2.97 -14.71 3.01
N CYS A 207 2.26 -13.94 3.84
CA CYS A 207 2.87 -12.83 4.58
C CYS A 207 3.83 -13.38 5.66
N ILE A 208 3.57 -14.53 6.29
CA ILE A 208 4.51 -15.24 7.18
C ILE A 208 5.65 -15.89 6.41
N ILE A 209 5.45 -16.38 5.18
CA ILE A 209 6.50 -16.98 4.35
C ILE A 209 7.31 -15.88 3.70
N ILE A 210 6.73 -14.77 3.26
CA ILE A 210 7.48 -13.67 2.65
C ILE A 210 8.10 -12.81 3.74
N CYS A 211 7.46 -12.59 4.89
CA CYS A 211 8.19 -12.17 6.09
C CYS A 211 9.19 -13.26 6.50
N ASN A 212 8.92 -14.55 6.60
CA ASN A 212 9.98 -15.51 6.95
C ASN A 212 11.08 -15.60 5.92
N THR A 213 10.84 -15.43 4.62
CA THR A 213 11.83 -15.66 3.55
C THR A 213 12.51 -14.36 3.18
N ASN A 214 11.85 -13.21 3.24
CA ASN A 214 12.48 -11.89 3.13
C ASN A 214 13.03 -11.40 4.46
N LEU A 215 12.47 -11.77 5.60
CA LEU A 215 13.02 -11.51 6.94
C LEU A 215 14.02 -12.59 7.33
N GLN A 216 13.93 -13.86 6.88
CA GLN A 216 15.12 -14.72 6.82
C GLN A 216 16.06 -14.11 5.82
N CYS A 217 15.75 -13.77 4.57
CA CYS A 217 16.72 -13.08 3.69
C CYS A 217 17.21 -11.74 4.24
N ILE A 218 16.51 -11.01 5.11
CA ILE A 218 17.02 -9.79 5.76
C ILE A 218 17.87 -10.19 6.96
N LEU A 219 17.48 -11.18 7.77
CA LEU A 219 18.30 -11.82 8.80
C LEU A 219 19.49 -12.60 8.21
N TYR A 220 19.45 -12.99 6.93
CA TYR A 220 20.35 -13.86 6.18
C TYR A 220 21.16 -13.05 5.15
N THR A 221 20.73 -11.84 4.80
CA THR A 221 21.60 -10.78 4.25
C THR A 221 22.24 -9.98 5.38
N MET A 222 21.67 -9.99 6.58
CA MET A 222 22.39 -9.77 7.83
C MET A 222 23.31 -10.96 8.16
N HIS A 223 23.11 -12.16 7.57
CA HIS A 223 24.00 -13.31 7.74
C HIS A 223 23.93 -14.43 6.67
N PRO A 224 24.99 -14.69 5.90
CA PRO A 224 25.16 -15.98 5.21
C PRO A 224 25.21 -17.20 6.15
N HIS A 225 25.31 -16.98 7.47
CA HIS A 225 25.31 -17.98 8.54
C HIS A 225 24.59 -17.40 9.76
N SER A 226 23.29 -17.68 9.96
CA SER A 226 22.62 -17.26 11.19
C SER A 226 23.45 -17.69 12.42
N PRO A 227 23.71 -16.81 13.38
CA PRO A 227 24.38 -17.20 14.61
C PRO A 227 23.43 -18.09 15.42
N PRO A 228 23.95 -19.06 16.18
CA PRO A 228 23.18 -19.68 17.25
C PRO A 228 22.70 -18.57 18.19
N ILE A 229 21.47 -18.69 18.73
CA ILE A 229 20.90 -17.83 19.78
C ILE A 229 21.92 -17.53 20.91
N ASP A 230 22.88 -18.45 21.09
CA ASP A 230 24.00 -18.35 22.01
C ASP A 230 24.90 -17.13 21.78
N GLU A 231 25.19 -16.71 20.54
CA GLU A 231 26.14 -15.60 20.28
C GLU A 231 25.55 -14.23 20.65
N CYS A 232 24.26 -13.99 20.33
CA CYS A 232 23.55 -12.78 20.75
C CYS A 232 23.42 -12.72 22.28
N TYR A 233 23.18 -13.87 22.92
CA TYR A 233 23.15 -13.98 24.37
C TYR A 233 24.53 -13.69 24.99
N GLN A 234 25.62 -14.18 24.38
CA GLN A 234 26.98 -13.86 24.81
C GLN A 234 27.29 -12.36 24.69
N VAL A 235 26.81 -11.65 23.66
CA VAL A 235 26.99 -10.20 23.54
C VAL A 235 26.33 -9.46 24.70
N LEU A 236 25.10 -9.83 25.07
CA LEU A 236 24.38 -9.21 26.19
C LEU A 236 25.03 -9.53 27.55
N LEU A 237 25.48 -10.78 27.75
CA LEU A 237 26.26 -11.14 28.94
C LEU A 237 27.57 -10.35 29.02
N LYS A 238 28.27 -10.21 27.89
CA LYS A 238 29.53 -9.46 27.84
C LYS A 238 29.33 -7.97 28.06
N LEU A 239 28.16 -7.43 27.69
CA LEU A 239 27.77 -6.06 27.99
C LEU A 239 27.52 -5.85 29.49
N VAL A 240 26.94 -6.85 30.17
CA VAL A 240 26.79 -6.85 31.63
C VAL A 240 28.17 -6.91 32.31
N ASP A 241 29.06 -7.80 31.85
CA ASP A 241 30.45 -7.87 32.34
C ASP A 241 31.18 -6.54 32.15
N MET A 242 31.02 -5.90 31.00
CA MET A 242 31.62 -4.58 30.72
C MET A 242 31.17 -3.51 31.72
N ASN A 243 29.87 -3.49 32.05
CA ASN A 243 29.32 -2.59 33.06
C ASN A 243 29.86 -2.91 34.46
N LEU A 244 30.05 -4.19 34.79
CA LEU A 244 30.62 -4.63 36.07
C LEU A 244 32.11 -4.29 36.19
N ASP A 245 32.90 -4.49 35.13
CA ASP A 245 34.33 -4.15 35.08
C ASP A 245 34.53 -2.65 35.31
N LEU A 246 33.70 -1.82 34.67
CA LEU A 246 33.73 -0.37 34.88
C LEU A 246 33.37 0.03 36.33
N LEU A 247 32.36 -0.60 36.92
CA LEU A 247 31.96 -0.36 38.32
C LEU A 247 33.07 -0.77 39.30
N LYS A 248 33.83 -1.83 38.97
CA LYS A 248 34.97 -2.31 39.75
C LYS A 248 36.27 -1.51 39.48
N GLY A 249 36.27 -0.64 38.47
CA GLY A 249 37.45 0.14 38.07
C GLY A 249 38.49 -0.67 37.29
N THR A 250 38.06 -1.76 36.65
CA THR A 250 38.84 -2.64 35.78
C THR A 250 38.67 -2.23 34.31
N ASP A 251 39.65 -2.51 33.46
CA ASP A 251 39.64 -2.13 32.04
C ASP A 251 38.60 -2.93 31.23
N PRO A 252 37.57 -2.28 30.63
CA PRO A 252 36.53 -2.96 29.86
C PRO A 252 36.92 -3.25 28.41
N SER A 253 38.13 -2.90 27.97
CA SER A 253 38.55 -2.96 26.55
C SER A 253 38.39 -4.35 25.91
N ALA A 254 38.61 -5.42 26.69
CA ALA A 254 38.41 -6.79 26.19
C ALA A 254 36.93 -7.12 25.91
N CYS A 255 36.01 -6.58 26.73
CA CYS A 255 34.57 -6.73 26.54
C CYS A 255 34.10 -5.90 25.33
N ASP A 256 34.59 -4.66 25.16
CA ASP A 256 34.30 -3.83 23.96
C ASP A 256 34.77 -4.50 22.67
N GLN A 257 36.00 -5.04 22.66
CA GLN A 257 36.55 -5.71 21.50
C GLN A 257 35.70 -6.94 21.11
N PHE A 258 35.32 -7.76 22.09
CA PHE A 258 34.44 -8.91 21.85
C PHE A 258 33.10 -8.48 21.27
N ILE A 259 32.40 -7.54 21.91
CA ILE A 259 31.08 -7.06 21.47
C ILE A 259 31.16 -6.51 20.04
N ARG A 260 32.20 -5.73 19.70
CA ARG A 260 32.37 -5.19 18.35
C ARG A 260 32.68 -6.25 17.32
N THR A 261 33.59 -7.17 17.62
CA THR A 261 33.95 -8.23 16.68
C THR A 261 32.73 -9.07 16.40
N THR A 262 32.03 -9.53 17.44
CA THR A 262 30.79 -10.28 17.28
C THR A 262 29.75 -9.47 16.52
N LEU A 263 29.47 -8.20 16.87
CA LEU A 263 28.49 -7.38 16.12
C LEU A 263 28.90 -7.07 14.67
N THR A 264 30.20 -7.00 14.37
CA THR A 264 30.73 -6.82 13.01
C THR A 264 30.55 -8.09 12.19
N ASP A 265 30.85 -9.24 12.79
CA ASP A 265 30.59 -10.55 12.20
C ASP A 265 29.08 -10.75 12.02
N LEU A 266 28.29 -10.27 12.99
CA LEU A 266 26.83 -10.33 13.00
C LEU A 266 26.14 -9.48 11.91
N SER A 267 26.87 -8.53 11.36
CA SER A 267 26.37 -7.60 10.35
C SER A 267 27.00 -7.83 8.98
N GLY A 268 27.58 -9.02 8.76
CA GLY A 268 28.19 -9.39 7.49
C GLY A 268 29.44 -8.57 7.16
N GLY A 269 30.21 -8.15 8.18
CA GLY A 269 31.45 -7.40 8.03
C GLY A 269 31.29 -5.87 7.98
N GLN A 270 30.09 -5.34 8.21
CA GLN A 270 29.90 -3.89 8.35
C GLN A 270 30.25 -3.42 9.77
N ARG A 271 30.84 -2.23 9.91
CA ARG A 271 31.14 -1.70 11.26
C ARG A 271 29.83 -1.33 11.97
N PRO A 272 29.56 -1.86 13.17
CA PRO A 272 28.45 -1.41 14.00
C PRO A 272 28.59 0.08 14.32
N LEU A 273 27.47 0.82 14.24
CA LEU A 273 27.40 2.24 14.62
C LEU A 273 27.41 2.41 16.16
N ILE A 274 28.48 1.92 16.79
CA ILE A 274 28.69 2.00 18.23
C ILE A 274 29.90 2.90 18.46
N ARG A 275 29.74 3.93 19.29
CA ARG A 275 30.79 4.92 19.62
C ARG A 275 32.08 4.22 20.07
N GLN A 276 33.28 4.73 19.76
CA GLN A 276 34.56 4.13 20.16
C GLN A 276 34.94 4.44 21.61
N LEU A 277 35.51 3.45 22.30
CA LEU A 277 35.92 3.60 23.69
C LEU A 277 37.23 4.39 23.72
N GLU A 278 37.16 5.66 24.15
CA GLU A 278 38.35 6.48 24.35
C GLU A 278 39.06 6.05 25.64
N LYS A 279 40.40 6.00 25.61
CA LYS A 279 41.21 5.62 26.76
C LYS A 279 40.86 6.49 27.97
N LEU A 280 40.57 5.85 29.10
CA LEU A 280 40.43 6.51 30.39
C LEU A 280 41.73 7.26 30.72
N ASN A 281 41.67 8.59 30.76
CA ASN A 281 42.78 9.42 31.28
C ASN A 281 42.88 9.25 32.81
N ASP A 282 44.11 9.36 33.33
CA ASP A 282 44.51 9.11 34.74
C ASP A 282 43.83 10.00 35.79
N ASP A 283 43.00 10.97 35.39
CA ASP A 283 42.24 11.79 36.33
C ASP A 283 41.02 11.01 36.89
N LYS A 284 41.25 10.37 38.04
CA LYS A 284 40.41 9.33 38.68
C LYS A 284 38.93 9.70 38.89
N THR A 285 38.57 10.98 38.94
CA THR A 285 37.20 11.40 39.29
C THR A 285 36.41 11.89 38.08
N ALA A 286 37.02 12.73 37.22
CA ALA A 286 36.40 13.20 35.98
C ALA A 286 36.34 12.08 34.93
N GLY A 287 37.39 11.24 34.85
CA GLY A 287 37.44 10.08 33.95
C GLY A 287 36.38 9.02 34.28
N LYS A 288 36.11 8.75 35.56
CA LYS A 288 35.06 7.78 35.97
C LYS A 288 33.65 8.23 35.62
N LYS A 289 33.34 9.52 35.77
CA LYS A 289 32.01 10.07 35.42
C LYS A 289 31.79 10.08 33.91
N ALA A 290 32.80 10.50 33.13
CA ALA A 290 32.76 10.48 31.67
C ALA A 290 32.68 9.04 31.13
N ALA A 291 33.46 8.11 31.68
CA ALA A 291 33.42 6.71 31.27
C ALA A 291 32.09 6.02 31.64
N LYS A 292 31.47 6.38 32.78
CA LYS A 292 30.13 5.89 33.15
C LYS A 292 29.04 6.41 32.20
N GLN A 293 29.08 7.69 31.82
CA GLN A 293 28.15 8.24 30.82
C GLN A 293 28.35 7.61 29.45
N TYR A 294 29.60 7.39 29.06
CA TYR A 294 29.95 6.72 27.81
C TYR A 294 29.47 5.26 27.77
N VAL A 295 29.75 4.45 28.81
CA VAL A 295 29.31 3.05 28.87
C VAL A 295 27.80 2.94 28.96
N MET A 296 27.13 3.91 29.60
CA MET A 296 25.66 3.97 29.59
C MET A 296 25.13 4.20 28.19
N GLN A 297 25.71 5.14 27.42
CA GLN A 297 25.33 5.35 26.03
C GLN A 297 25.67 4.12 25.16
N TYR A 298 26.83 3.49 25.36
CA TYR A 298 27.23 2.27 24.67
C TYR A 298 26.27 1.10 24.95
N THR A 299 25.83 0.98 26.21
CA THR A 299 24.84 -0.02 26.63
C THR A 299 23.50 0.23 25.95
N VAL A 300 23.07 1.49 25.88
CA VAL A 300 21.88 1.88 25.11
C VAL A 300 22.07 1.52 23.64
N ASP A 301 23.19 1.86 23.00
CA ASP A 301 23.44 1.57 21.58
C ASP A 301 23.42 0.05 21.26
N VAL A 302 23.97 -0.80 22.16
CA VAL A 302 23.97 -2.27 22.00
C VAL A 302 22.60 -2.87 22.32
N CYS A 303 21.93 -2.44 23.39
CA CYS A 303 20.57 -2.89 23.71
C CYS A 303 19.58 -2.47 22.62
N ASP A 304 19.75 -1.28 22.06
CA ASP A 304 18.96 -0.76 20.97
C ASP A 304 19.10 -1.61 19.71
N TYR A 305 20.32 -2.06 19.40
CA TYR A 305 20.62 -3.01 18.32
C TYR A 305 19.95 -4.37 18.49
N PHE A 306 19.52 -4.77 19.68
CA PHE A 306 18.70 -5.98 19.84
C PHE A 306 17.22 -5.65 20.03
N SER A 307 16.90 -4.43 20.45
CA SER A 307 15.54 -4.00 20.77
C SER A 307 14.66 -3.86 19.52
N LEU A 308 15.23 -3.44 18.38
CA LEU A 308 14.49 -3.36 17.12
C LEU A 308 14.11 -4.77 16.65
N GLU A 309 15.04 -5.70 16.67
CA GLU A 309 14.91 -7.10 16.27
C GLU A 309 13.90 -7.82 17.19
N LEU A 310 14.00 -7.60 18.51
CA LEU A 310 13.04 -8.10 19.48
C LEU A 310 11.63 -7.51 19.26
N ASN A 311 11.52 -6.22 18.92
CA ASN A 311 10.23 -5.61 18.60
C ASN A 311 9.66 -6.10 17.27
N ILE A 312 10.49 -6.37 16.27
CA ILE A 312 10.07 -7.03 15.02
C ILE A 312 9.53 -8.43 15.35
N CYS A 313 10.25 -9.23 16.14
CA CYS A 313 9.80 -10.54 16.62
C CYS A 313 8.51 -10.47 17.43
N ARG A 314 8.36 -9.45 18.28
CA ARG A 314 7.11 -9.17 19.01
C ARG A 314 5.98 -8.87 18.03
N CYS A 315 6.19 -7.99 17.05
CA CYS A 315 5.16 -7.66 16.06
C CYS A 315 4.76 -8.89 15.23
N MET A 316 5.71 -9.78 14.89
CA MET A 316 5.40 -11.07 14.24
C MET A 316 4.57 -11.99 15.12
N SER A 317 5.02 -12.24 16.35
CA SER A 317 4.34 -13.15 17.28
C SER A 317 2.94 -12.66 17.68
N GLN A 318 2.76 -11.34 17.77
CA GLN A 318 1.49 -10.71 18.13
C GLN A 318 0.66 -10.25 16.91
N TRP A 319 1.13 -10.55 15.68
CA TRP A 319 0.49 -10.15 14.43
C TRP A 319 0.15 -8.65 14.34
N ILE A 320 1.06 -7.78 14.76
CA ILE A 320 0.87 -6.33 14.79
C ILE A 320 1.16 -5.74 13.41
N TRP A 321 0.09 -5.41 12.68
CA TRP A 321 0.13 -4.76 11.37
C TRP A 321 -0.64 -3.44 11.40
N GLY A 322 -0.06 -2.39 10.82
CA GLY A 322 -0.76 -1.12 10.61
C GLY A 322 -1.37 -0.51 11.86
N ARG A 323 -0.83 -0.82 13.06
CA ARG A 323 -1.49 -0.49 14.33
C ARG A 323 -1.43 1.01 14.58
N HIS A 324 -2.60 1.61 14.79
CA HIS A 324 -2.73 3.02 15.16
C HIS A 324 -3.70 3.20 16.32
N TYR A 325 -3.68 4.38 16.93
CA TYR A 325 -4.74 4.78 17.85
C TYR A 325 -6.08 4.80 17.12
N ASN A 326 -7.08 4.24 17.77
CA ASN A 326 -8.42 4.14 17.24
C ASN A 326 -9.17 5.45 17.47
N PHE A 327 -9.38 6.23 16.41
CA PHE A 327 -10.09 7.50 16.49
C PHE A 327 -11.59 7.33 16.84
N LEU A 328 -12.15 6.13 16.69
CA LEU A 328 -13.51 5.80 17.10
C LEU A 328 -13.60 5.38 18.58
N HIS A 329 -12.47 5.23 19.28
CA HIS A 329 -12.48 4.79 20.67
C HIS A 329 -13.28 5.74 21.55
N ASN A 330 -14.21 5.19 22.33
CA ASN A 330 -15.16 5.94 23.17
C ASN A 330 -16.02 6.98 22.41
N MET A 331 -16.23 6.81 21.11
CA MET A 331 -17.26 7.58 20.39
C MET A 331 -18.65 7.22 20.92
N THR A 332 -19.51 8.23 21.11
CA THR A 332 -20.85 8.07 21.69
C THR A 332 -21.95 7.99 20.64
N ASP A 333 -21.59 7.69 19.39
CA ASP A 333 -22.53 7.63 18.27
C ASP A 333 -23.07 6.20 18.15
N ASP A 334 -24.38 6.05 18.35
CA ASP A 334 -25.07 4.76 18.32
C ASP A 334 -25.02 4.10 16.93
N ALA A 335 -24.71 4.84 15.86
CA ALA A 335 -24.50 4.30 14.51
C ALA A 335 -23.16 3.57 14.35
N VAL A 336 -22.22 3.76 15.29
CA VAL A 336 -20.91 3.11 15.28
C VAL A 336 -21.00 1.79 16.07
N PRO A 337 -20.72 0.62 15.45
CA PRO A 337 -20.79 -0.65 16.15
C PRO A 337 -19.89 -0.70 17.37
N ALA A 338 -20.38 -1.29 18.46
CA ALA A 338 -19.65 -1.40 19.73
C ALA A 338 -18.24 -1.99 19.56
N ALA A 339 -18.07 -2.97 18.67
CA ALA A 339 -16.77 -3.57 18.35
C ALA A 339 -15.74 -2.57 17.79
N LEU A 340 -16.17 -1.43 17.26
CA LEU A 340 -15.29 -0.34 16.83
C LEU A 340 -14.90 0.61 17.96
N LEU A 341 -15.62 0.60 19.07
CA LEU A 341 -15.45 1.53 20.19
C LEU A 341 -14.55 0.97 21.30
N GLU A 342 -14.51 -0.36 21.45
CA GLU A 342 -13.89 -1.06 22.59
C GLU A 342 -12.38 -0.84 22.75
N SER A 343 -11.62 -0.87 21.65
CA SER A 343 -10.15 -0.85 21.70
C SER A 343 -9.58 0.56 21.51
N GLU A 344 -8.58 0.93 22.31
CA GLU A 344 -7.78 2.16 22.14
C GLU A 344 -6.94 2.16 20.85
N THR A 345 -6.70 0.98 20.27
CA THR A 345 -5.89 0.81 19.05
C THR A 345 -6.59 -0.07 18.02
N ARG A 346 -6.22 0.08 16.75
CA ARG A 346 -6.77 -0.69 15.64
C ARG A 346 -5.70 -1.00 14.61
N ASP A 347 -5.80 -2.21 14.06
CA ASP A 347 -4.87 -2.75 13.08
C ASP A 347 -5.44 -2.57 11.68
N TYR A 348 -4.60 -2.09 10.76
CA TYR A 348 -4.96 -1.89 9.37
C TYR A 348 -4.09 -2.77 8.47
N ILE A 349 -4.71 -3.40 7.50
CA ILE A 349 -4.08 -4.32 6.57
C ILE A 349 -4.54 -4.03 5.14
N ASP A 350 -3.79 -4.55 4.16
CA ASP A 350 -4.12 -4.37 2.76
C ASP A 350 -5.50 -4.94 2.44
N ALA A 351 -6.38 -4.10 1.87
CA ALA A 351 -7.71 -4.50 1.44
C ALA A 351 -7.68 -5.59 0.35
N GLY A 352 -6.54 -5.77 -0.34
CA GLY A 352 -6.32 -6.87 -1.27
C GLY A 352 -6.42 -8.27 -0.68
N LEU A 353 -6.29 -8.40 0.66
CA LEU A 353 -6.53 -9.64 1.39
C LEU A 353 -8.00 -10.05 1.42
N LEU A 354 -8.90 -9.06 1.39
CA LEU A 354 -10.34 -9.29 1.41
C LEU A 354 -10.89 -9.29 -0.02
N LEU A 355 -10.65 -8.19 -0.73
CA LEU A 355 -11.11 -7.99 -2.10
C LEU A 355 -10.05 -7.20 -2.84
N ASN A 356 -9.41 -7.84 -3.82
CA ASN A 356 -8.31 -7.26 -4.59
C ASN A 356 -8.74 -6.17 -5.59
N SER A 357 -9.82 -5.43 -5.34
CA SER A 357 -10.23 -4.27 -6.12
C SER A 357 -11.08 -3.31 -5.26
N PRO A 358 -10.91 -1.98 -5.39
CA PRO A 358 -11.53 -1.02 -4.47
C PRO A 358 -13.00 -0.70 -4.82
N TYR A 359 -13.81 -1.68 -5.21
CA TYR A 359 -15.19 -1.45 -5.67
C TYR A 359 -16.06 -0.69 -4.65
N PHE A 360 -16.13 -1.09 -3.38
CA PHE A 360 -17.02 -0.38 -2.46
C PHE A 360 -16.53 1.02 -2.03
N SER A 361 -15.33 1.44 -2.45
CA SER A 361 -14.94 2.85 -2.32
C SER A 361 -15.78 3.76 -3.21
N VAL A 362 -16.23 3.25 -4.35
CA VAL A 362 -16.99 4.00 -5.36
C VAL A 362 -18.48 3.67 -5.36
N LEU A 363 -18.89 2.53 -4.77
CA LEU A 363 -20.30 2.12 -4.67
C LEU A 363 -21.10 2.81 -3.55
N ARG A 364 -20.55 3.90 -2.99
CA ARG A 364 -21.30 4.74 -2.04
C ARG A 364 -22.39 5.48 -2.79
N GLU A 365 -23.58 5.59 -2.19
CA GLU A 365 -24.73 6.23 -2.81
C GLU A 365 -24.44 7.71 -3.14
N GLU A 366 -23.70 8.40 -2.26
CA GLU A 366 -23.32 9.80 -2.42
C GLU A 366 -22.34 10.04 -3.59
N ARG A 367 -21.67 8.99 -4.08
CA ARG A 367 -20.78 9.08 -5.24
C ARG A 367 -21.54 9.09 -6.56
N ASP A 368 -22.78 8.60 -6.57
CA ASP A 368 -23.68 8.55 -7.74
C ASP A 368 -22.94 8.12 -9.02
N ILE A 369 -22.23 6.98 -8.95
CA ILE A 369 -21.40 6.50 -10.07
C ILE A 369 -22.27 5.90 -11.17
N ASP A 370 -22.07 6.36 -12.41
CA ASP A 370 -22.77 5.83 -13.59
C ASP A 370 -21.98 4.74 -14.30
N LEU A 371 -20.65 4.86 -14.28
CA LEU A 371 -19.73 3.96 -14.98
C LEU A 371 -18.49 3.66 -14.14
N ILE A 372 -18.22 2.38 -13.97
CA ILE A 372 -17.01 1.85 -13.34
C ILE A 372 -16.14 1.21 -14.41
N ILE A 373 -14.88 1.62 -14.50
CA ILE A 373 -13.85 0.98 -15.33
C ILE A 373 -12.90 0.26 -14.38
N SER A 374 -12.99 -1.07 -14.30
CA SER A 374 -12.17 -1.92 -13.44
C SER A 374 -10.99 -2.50 -14.22
N LEU A 375 -9.78 -2.17 -13.78
CA LEU A 375 -8.53 -2.75 -14.29
C LEU A 375 -8.06 -3.85 -13.36
N ASP A 376 -8.10 -5.10 -13.84
CA ASP A 376 -7.69 -6.26 -13.06
C ASP A 376 -6.24 -6.66 -13.34
N PHE A 377 -5.41 -6.55 -12.31
CA PHE A 377 -3.99 -6.81 -12.24
C PHE A 377 -3.73 -8.00 -11.29
N SER A 378 -4.74 -8.81 -11.00
CA SER A 378 -4.62 -9.97 -10.10
C SER A 378 -3.66 -11.01 -10.68
N ASP A 379 -2.97 -11.73 -9.79
CA ASP A 379 -2.04 -12.80 -10.20
C ASP A 379 -2.78 -14.09 -10.59
N GLY A 380 -3.89 -14.35 -9.90
CA GLY A 380 -4.74 -15.52 -10.09
C GLY A 380 -5.87 -15.28 -11.07
N ASP A 381 -7.07 -15.72 -10.71
CA ASP A 381 -8.28 -15.53 -11.52
C ASP A 381 -8.55 -14.02 -11.74
N PRO A 382 -8.58 -13.54 -13.00
CA PRO A 382 -8.77 -12.14 -13.32
C PRO A 382 -10.21 -11.65 -13.06
N PHE A 383 -11.18 -12.55 -12.87
CA PHE A 383 -12.56 -12.18 -12.63
C PHE A 383 -13.00 -12.28 -11.18
N MET A 384 -12.20 -12.89 -10.32
CA MET A 384 -12.53 -13.10 -8.92
C MET A 384 -12.94 -11.79 -8.22
N THR A 385 -12.28 -10.68 -8.55
CA THR A 385 -12.58 -9.36 -7.96
C THR A 385 -13.99 -8.87 -8.31
N VAL A 386 -14.41 -8.98 -9.57
CA VAL A 386 -15.73 -8.51 -10.03
C VAL A 386 -16.84 -9.46 -9.59
N THR A 387 -16.59 -10.77 -9.61
CA THR A 387 -17.55 -11.79 -9.16
C THR A 387 -17.80 -11.71 -7.64
N GLN A 388 -16.75 -11.64 -6.82
CA GLN A 388 -16.89 -11.50 -5.36
C GLN A 388 -17.58 -10.18 -4.98
N THR A 389 -17.32 -9.11 -5.74
CA THR A 389 -18.04 -7.83 -5.56
C THR A 389 -19.52 -8.02 -5.82
N ALA A 390 -19.91 -8.63 -6.94
CA ALA A 390 -21.32 -8.85 -7.27
C ALA A 390 -22.04 -9.71 -6.21
N GLU A 391 -21.41 -10.80 -5.75
CA GLU A 391 -21.95 -11.65 -4.70
C GLU A 391 -22.14 -10.89 -3.38
N THR A 392 -21.16 -10.07 -3.00
CA THR A 392 -21.21 -9.28 -1.77
C THR A 392 -22.24 -8.16 -1.88
N CYS A 393 -22.32 -7.47 -3.02
CA CYS A 393 -23.35 -6.47 -3.28
C CYS A 393 -24.75 -7.08 -3.23
N LYS A 394 -24.94 -8.29 -3.77
CA LYS A 394 -26.21 -9.03 -3.67
C LYS A 394 -26.58 -9.33 -2.21
N LYS A 395 -25.62 -9.77 -1.39
CA LYS A 395 -25.84 -10.03 0.05
C LYS A 395 -26.18 -8.75 0.82
N LEU A 396 -25.49 -7.65 0.51
CA LEU A 396 -25.64 -6.35 1.18
C LEU A 396 -26.75 -5.47 0.58
N LYS A 397 -27.44 -5.95 -0.46
CA LYS A 397 -28.46 -5.21 -1.21
C LYS A 397 -27.95 -3.87 -1.80
N ILE A 398 -26.68 -3.83 -2.17
CA ILE A 398 -26.08 -2.71 -2.90
C ILE A 398 -26.34 -2.92 -4.40
N PRO A 399 -26.88 -1.93 -5.14
CA PRO A 399 -27.08 -2.06 -6.58
C PRO A 399 -25.76 -2.31 -7.32
N PHE A 400 -25.67 -3.46 -7.98
CA PHE A 400 -24.51 -3.86 -8.78
C PHE A 400 -24.98 -4.79 -9.91
N PRO A 401 -24.39 -4.74 -11.11
CA PRO A 401 -24.81 -5.62 -12.21
C PRO A 401 -24.56 -7.10 -11.91
N GLU A 402 -25.36 -7.97 -12.52
CA GLU A 402 -25.06 -9.39 -12.52
C GLU A 402 -23.79 -9.67 -13.34
N VAL A 403 -22.95 -10.56 -12.83
CA VAL A 403 -21.67 -10.91 -13.42
C VAL A 403 -21.71 -12.36 -13.84
N ASN A 404 -21.88 -12.58 -15.14
CA ASN A 404 -21.90 -13.89 -15.76
C ASN A 404 -20.70 -14.01 -16.70
N ILE A 405 -19.78 -14.91 -16.39
CA ILE A 405 -18.54 -15.10 -17.14
C ILE A 405 -18.50 -16.54 -17.66
N PRO A 406 -18.32 -16.75 -18.98
CA PRO A 406 -18.13 -18.08 -19.53
C PRO A 406 -16.91 -18.77 -18.91
N SER A 407 -16.99 -20.07 -18.64
CA SER A 407 -15.88 -20.83 -18.05
C SER A 407 -14.61 -20.79 -18.90
N GLU A 408 -14.75 -20.74 -20.23
CA GLU A 408 -13.64 -20.60 -21.18
C GLU A 408 -12.87 -19.27 -21.02
N ASP A 409 -13.57 -18.20 -20.63
CA ASP A 409 -13.00 -16.87 -20.50
C ASP A 409 -12.09 -16.78 -19.26
N VAL A 410 -12.27 -17.64 -18.25
CA VAL A 410 -11.41 -17.67 -17.05
C VAL A 410 -9.95 -18.00 -17.41
N GLU A 411 -9.75 -18.96 -18.32
CA GLU A 411 -8.42 -19.34 -18.81
C GLU A 411 -7.95 -18.42 -19.95
N LYS A 412 -8.88 -18.02 -20.82
CA LYS A 412 -8.62 -17.22 -22.02
C LYS A 412 -9.44 -15.93 -22.02
N PRO A 413 -9.17 -14.99 -21.09
CA PRO A 413 -9.96 -13.78 -20.97
C PRO A 413 -9.88 -12.96 -22.25
N LYS A 414 -11.01 -12.38 -22.62
CA LYS A 414 -11.15 -11.32 -23.62
C LYS A 414 -10.62 -10.00 -23.04
N ASP A 415 -10.49 -9.01 -23.89
CA ASP A 415 -9.90 -7.71 -23.56
C ASP A 415 -10.89 -6.71 -22.96
N PHE A 416 -12.20 -6.98 -23.04
CA PHE A 416 -13.22 -6.02 -22.66
C PHE A 416 -14.55 -6.69 -22.30
N TYR A 417 -15.01 -6.47 -21.07
CA TYR A 417 -16.28 -6.99 -20.56
C TYR A 417 -17.17 -5.84 -20.11
N VAL A 418 -18.47 -5.91 -20.40
CA VAL A 418 -19.46 -4.91 -19.97
C VAL A 418 -20.59 -5.61 -19.24
N PHE A 419 -20.78 -5.25 -17.97
CA PHE A 419 -21.88 -5.74 -17.14
C PHE A 419 -22.85 -4.58 -16.87
N LYS A 420 -24.14 -4.84 -17.05
CA LYS A 420 -25.22 -3.86 -16.90
C LYS A 420 -26.25 -4.39 -15.92
N GLY A 421 -26.81 -3.51 -15.11
CA GLY A 421 -27.82 -3.83 -14.11
C GLY A 421 -28.86 -2.72 -14.01
N GLN A 422 -30.01 -3.04 -13.46
CA GLN A 422 -31.05 -2.04 -13.21
C GLN A 422 -30.68 -1.20 -11.98
N ASN A 423 -30.75 0.13 -12.11
CA ASN A 423 -30.40 1.08 -11.05
C ASN A 423 -29.00 0.86 -10.45
N ALA A 424 -28.07 0.34 -11.26
CA ALA A 424 -26.70 0.04 -10.87
C ALA A 424 -25.71 0.68 -11.87
N PRO A 425 -24.48 1.00 -11.44
CA PRO A 425 -23.46 1.46 -12.38
C PRO A 425 -23.22 0.42 -13.47
N THR A 426 -22.97 0.89 -14.70
CA THR A 426 -22.38 0.02 -15.72
C THR A 426 -20.95 -0.31 -15.31
N VAL A 427 -20.55 -1.58 -15.38
CA VAL A 427 -19.19 -2.01 -15.03
C VAL A 427 -18.49 -2.50 -16.27
N ILE A 428 -17.43 -1.80 -16.67
CA ILE A 428 -16.46 -2.27 -17.65
C ILE A 428 -15.34 -2.97 -16.88
N HIS A 429 -15.05 -4.22 -17.22
CA HIS A 429 -13.96 -4.98 -16.60
C HIS A 429 -12.92 -5.37 -17.65
N ILE A 430 -11.65 -5.08 -17.35
CA ILE A 430 -10.53 -5.24 -18.27
C ILE A 430 -9.43 -6.06 -17.57
N PRO A 431 -9.29 -7.35 -17.90
CA PRO A 431 -8.15 -8.15 -17.48
C PRO A 431 -6.84 -7.62 -18.07
N LEU A 432 -5.79 -7.51 -17.26
CA LEU A 432 -4.47 -7.02 -17.68
C LEU A 432 -3.91 -7.85 -18.84
N PHE A 433 -3.93 -9.17 -18.71
CA PHE A 433 -3.47 -10.10 -19.74
C PHE A 433 -4.67 -10.83 -20.33
N ASN A 434 -4.85 -10.73 -21.64
CA ASN A 434 -5.98 -11.27 -22.38
C ASN A 434 -5.54 -11.79 -23.75
N VAL A 435 -6.43 -12.51 -24.42
CA VAL A 435 -6.12 -13.13 -25.72
C VAL A 435 -5.74 -12.12 -26.80
N VAL A 436 -6.20 -10.86 -26.69
CA VAL A 436 -5.96 -9.85 -27.72
C VAL A 436 -4.60 -9.18 -27.55
N ASN A 437 -4.18 -8.88 -26.33
CA ASN A 437 -2.89 -8.23 -26.07
C ASN A 437 -1.71 -9.22 -25.89
N CYS A 438 -2.00 -10.47 -25.50
CA CYS A 438 -1.00 -11.51 -25.20
C CYS A 438 -1.05 -12.72 -26.15
N GLY A 439 -2.07 -12.87 -27.00
CA GLY A 439 -2.29 -14.08 -27.79
C GLY A 439 -2.49 -15.31 -26.90
N ASP A 440 -2.03 -16.48 -27.36
CA ASP A 440 -2.12 -17.75 -26.59
C ASP A 440 -1.14 -17.83 -25.40
N LYS A 441 -0.31 -16.81 -25.17
CA LYS A 441 0.78 -16.85 -24.17
C LYS A 441 0.40 -16.27 -22.81
N ILE A 442 -0.88 -16.18 -22.47
CA ILE A 442 -1.38 -15.53 -21.24
C ILE A 442 -0.68 -16.07 -19.98
N TYR A 443 -0.56 -17.40 -19.86
CA TYR A 443 0.12 -18.02 -18.72
C TYR A 443 1.60 -17.60 -18.60
N ALA A 444 2.31 -17.50 -19.73
CA ALA A 444 3.70 -17.06 -19.74
C ALA A 444 3.83 -15.60 -19.30
N TRP A 445 2.90 -14.72 -19.71
CA TRP A 445 2.83 -13.34 -19.24
C TRP A 445 2.56 -13.24 -17.74
N ARG A 446 1.55 -13.96 -17.24
CA ARG A 446 1.25 -14.02 -15.80
C ARG A 446 2.46 -14.47 -14.99
N LYS A 447 3.14 -15.54 -15.43
CA LYS A 447 4.34 -16.05 -14.75
C LYS A 447 5.51 -15.06 -14.80
N LYS A 448 5.73 -14.39 -15.95
CA LYS A 448 6.79 -13.38 -16.12
C LYS A 448 6.58 -12.17 -15.20
N TYR A 449 5.33 -11.75 -15.04
CA TYR A 449 4.92 -10.59 -14.26
C TYR A 449 4.25 -10.97 -12.93
N GLY A 450 4.62 -12.11 -12.33
CA GLY A 450 4.06 -12.55 -11.05
C GLY A 450 4.25 -11.51 -9.94
N THR A 451 3.36 -11.50 -8.93
CA THR A 451 3.37 -10.47 -7.87
C THR A 451 4.70 -10.42 -7.11
N SER A 452 5.34 -11.57 -6.93
CA SER A 452 6.63 -11.69 -6.23
C SER A 452 7.85 -11.59 -7.16
N ARG A 453 7.67 -11.39 -8.48
CA ARG A 453 8.77 -11.32 -9.47
C ARG A 453 9.33 -9.90 -9.57
N VAL A 454 9.92 -9.42 -8.49
CA VAL A 454 10.36 -8.02 -8.36
C VAL A 454 11.84 -7.96 -7.92
N PRO A 455 12.56 -6.86 -8.22
CA PRO A 455 12.14 -5.71 -9.02
C PRO A 455 12.19 -5.97 -10.53
N TYR A 456 11.33 -5.29 -11.31
CA TYR A 456 11.37 -5.33 -12.78
C TYR A 456 12.55 -4.54 -13.35
N SER A 457 13.12 -5.05 -14.46
CA SER A 457 14.08 -4.31 -15.28
C SER A 457 13.40 -3.19 -16.07
N ALA A 458 14.18 -2.28 -16.65
CA ALA A 458 13.66 -1.21 -17.49
C ALA A 458 12.87 -1.76 -18.70
N GLU A 459 13.36 -2.84 -19.30
CA GLU A 459 12.72 -3.53 -20.42
C GLU A 459 11.39 -4.15 -20.01
N MET A 460 11.34 -4.80 -18.85
CA MET A 460 10.11 -5.37 -18.30
C MET A 460 9.07 -4.28 -18.00
N ILE A 461 9.51 -3.14 -17.45
CA ILE A 461 8.61 -2.01 -17.20
C ILE A 461 8.02 -1.50 -18.53
N ALA A 462 8.87 -1.25 -19.53
CA ALA A 462 8.43 -0.78 -20.84
C ALA A 462 7.46 -1.76 -21.52
N GLU A 463 7.78 -3.05 -21.48
CA GLU A 463 6.96 -4.11 -22.08
C GLU A 463 5.59 -4.22 -21.38
N LEU A 464 5.54 -4.23 -20.05
CA LEU A 464 4.28 -4.30 -19.30
C LEU A 464 3.40 -3.07 -19.51
N MET A 465 4.00 -1.87 -19.55
CA MET A 465 3.27 -0.64 -19.86
C MET A 465 2.64 -0.71 -21.26
N GLN A 466 3.37 -1.24 -22.24
CA GLN A 466 2.87 -1.40 -23.60
C GLN A 466 1.69 -2.38 -23.65
N VAL A 467 1.80 -3.53 -22.98
CA VAL A 467 0.73 -4.54 -22.92
C VAL A 467 -0.52 -3.98 -22.24
N SER A 468 -0.36 -3.31 -21.10
CA SER A 468 -1.47 -2.69 -20.40
C SER A 468 -2.11 -1.56 -21.21
N GLY A 469 -1.30 -0.72 -21.86
CA GLY A 469 -1.78 0.32 -22.76
C GLY A 469 -2.59 -0.23 -23.94
N LYS A 470 -2.18 -1.36 -24.54
CA LYS A 470 -2.91 -1.98 -25.67
C LYS A 470 -4.40 -2.22 -25.35
N ASN A 471 -4.77 -2.50 -24.10
CA ASN A 471 -6.18 -2.68 -23.73
C ASN A 471 -7.04 -1.46 -24.07
N PHE A 472 -6.49 -0.25 -24.00
CA PHE A 472 -7.18 0.99 -24.36
C PHE A 472 -6.96 1.41 -25.81
N THR A 473 -5.79 1.09 -26.40
CA THR A 473 -5.58 1.31 -27.83
C THR A 473 -6.59 0.51 -28.67
N ILE A 474 -6.84 -0.74 -28.26
CA ILE A 474 -7.77 -1.65 -28.96
C ILE A 474 -9.22 -1.30 -28.64
N ASN A 475 -9.55 -1.07 -27.36
CA ASN A 475 -10.93 -0.88 -26.92
C ASN A 475 -11.37 0.59 -26.79
N GLY A 476 -10.56 1.55 -27.23
CA GLY A 476 -10.86 2.97 -27.08
C GLY A 476 -12.22 3.37 -27.67
N ALA A 477 -12.59 2.82 -28.83
CA ALA A 477 -13.91 3.05 -29.44
C ALA A 477 -15.05 2.44 -28.61
N LYS A 478 -14.90 1.21 -28.11
CA LYS A 478 -15.90 0.54 -27.25
C LYS A 478 -16.08 1.27 -25.92
N LEU A 479 -14.97 1.74 -25.33
CA LEU A 479 -15.00 2.52 -24.11
C LEU A 479 -15.76 3.83 -24.33
N LEU A 480 -15.46 4.55 -25.42
CA LEU A 480 -16.16 5.77 -25.77
C LEU A 480 -17.67 5.52 -25.99
N GLU A 481 -18.02 4.45 -26.68
CA GLU A 481 -19.43 4.05 -26.88
C GLU A 481 -20.15 3.88 -25.52
N GLN A 482 -19.54 3.16 -24.57
CA GLN A 482 -20.16 2.99 -23.26
C GLN A 482 -20.28 4.31 -22.48
N ILE A 483 -19.28 5.20 -22.58
CA ILE A 483 -19.35 6.55 -22.00
C ILE A 483 -20.53 7.34 -22.58
N CYS A 484 -20.74 7.28 -23.90
CA CYS A 484 -21.88 7.93 -24.55
C CYS A 484 -23.21 7.33 -24.08
N VAL A 485 -23.30 6.01 -23.96
CA VAL A 485 -24.53 5.32 -23.50
C VAL A 485 -24.91 5.77 -22.09
N VAL A 486 -23.96 5.81 -21.15
CA VAL A 486 -24.26 6.24 -19.77
C VAL A 486 -24.58 7.73 -19.69
N ALA A 487 -23.93 8.57 -20.50
CA ALA A 487 -24.22 10.00 -20.56
C ALA A 487 -25.65 10.27 -21.04
N VAL A 488 -26.09 9.58 -22.09
CA VAL A 488 -27.46 9.68 -22.61
C VAL A 488 -28.48 9.18 -21.57
N ALA A 489 -28.19 8.07 -20.89
CA ALA A 489 -29.07 7.54 -19.84
C ALA A 489 -29.21 8.55 -18.68
N LYS A 490 -28.11 9.13 -18.20
CA LYS A 490 -28.12 10.13 -17.11
C LYS A 490 -28.91 11.37 -17.50
N TYR A 491 -28.77 11.83 -18.74
CA TYR A 491 -29.56 12.95 -19.26
C TYR A 491 -31.07 12.70 -19.18
N PHE A 492 -31.54 11.56 -19.67
CA PHE A 492 -32.97 11.25 -19.63
C PHE A 492 -33.49 11.05 -18.20
N GLN A 493 -32.67 10.50 -17.29
CA GLN A 493 -33.01 10.41 -15.87
C GLN A 493 -33.13 11.80 -15.22
N ALA A 494 -32.22 12.72 -15.53
CA ALA A 494 -32.28 14.10 -15.02
C ALA A 494 -33.53 14.83 -15.50
N GLN A 495 -33.89 14.69 -16.79
CA GLN A 495 -35.12 15.26 -17.36
C GLN A 495 -36.37 14.69 -16.70
N ALA A 496 -36.42 13.37 -16.46
CA ALA A 496 -37.55 12.73 -15.80
C ALA A 496 -37.75 13.16 -14.34
N ARG A 497 -36.71 13.64 -13.64
CA ARG A 497 -36.82 14.19 -12.27
C ARG A 497 -37.35 15.64 -12.24
N GLN A 498 -37.33 16.35 -13.37
CA GLN A 498 -37.81 17.73 -13.49
C GLN A 498 -39.29 17.82 -13.85
N ILE A 499 -39.89 16.71 -14.30
CA ILE A 499 -41.32 16.53 -14.60
C ILE A 499 -41.98 15.92 -13.37
#